data_AF-A0A7X7PBI4-F1
#
_entry.id   AF-A0A7X7PBI4-F1
#
_cell.length_a   1.000
_cell.length_b   1.000
_cell.length_c   1.000
_cell.angle_alpha   90.00
_cell.angle_beta   90.00
_cell.angle_gamma   90.00
#
_symmetry.space_group_name_H-M   'P 1'
#
loop_
_entity.id
_entity.type
_entity.pdbx_description
1 polymer ?
#
loop_
_entity_poly.entity_id
_entity_poly.type
_entity_poly.pdbx_seq_one_letter_code
_entity_poly.pdbx_strand_id
1 'polypeptide(L)'
;LREDPSSLFVMLRSALPDAPLSRRGEADDYLDAHLGGWRRRLYERLRSKTSRSLANRERLRFCRTRAFGMVKRMLRALGRDLVARGLLEQFEDVFYLRLDELRGCYDGGGTDTQASLKDLVAARKAQRVRDSQLVAPSRFVTSGPTFSPAELAEQGWVPFTATEAAQAGTVLAGTPSASGVVTGRAVVVDEPRDVAGGILVAYRTDPGWVAALPSASALVIERGSPLTHVAIIARELGVPTVVQVKDVTKLVRTGMEIQIDGTLGTVTVLAGAEHDTEAEQGAKTAHE
;
A
#
# COMPACT_ATOMS: atom_id res chain seq x y z
N LEU A 1 5.74 2.26 -13.71
CA LEU A 1 5.72 1.70 -15.08
C LEU A 1 6.54 2.53 -16.07
N ARG A 2 6.11 3.72 -16.52
CA ARG A 2 6.93 4.53 -17.47
C ARG A 2 8.11 5.26 -16.83
N GLU A 3 8.01 5.55 -15.54
CA GLU A 3 9.04 6.30 -14.80
C GLU A 3 10.05 5.37 -14.13
N ASP A 4 9.53 4.26 -13.59
CA ASP A 4 10.29 3.15 -13.05
C ASP A 4 9.62 1.85 -13.55
N PRO A 5 10.27 1.08 -14.42
CA PRO A 5 9.75 -0.16 -14.96
C PRO A 5 10.01 -1.38 -14.04
N SER A 6 10.73 -1.23 -12.94
CA SER A 6 11.15 -2.34 -12.07
C SER A 6 9.97 -3.21 -11.60
N SER A 7 8.86 -2.57 -11.22
CA SER A 7 7.61 -3.26 -10.86
C SER A 7 7.00 -4.09 -12.00
N LEU A 8 7.20 -3.67 -13.27
CA LEU A 8 6.73 -4.41 -14.44
C LEU A 8 7.57 -5.67 -14.68
N PHE A 9 8.88 -5.62 -14.40
CA PHE A 9 9.74 -6.80 -14.45
C PHE A 9 9.39 -7.82 -13.38
N VAL A 10 9.05 -7.37 -12.18
CA VAL A 10 8.53 -8.25 -11.12
C VAL A 10 7.21 -8.91 -11.56
N MET A 11 6.27 -8.16 -12.15
CA MET A 11 5.03 -8.72 -12.72
C MET A 11 5.28 -9.76 -13.82
N LEU A 12 6.19 -9.46 -14.76
CA LEU A 12 6.49 -10.37 -15.86
C LEU A 12 7.17 -11.65 -15.39
N ARG A 13 8.11 -11.54 -14.44
CA ARG A 13 8.80 -12.68 -13.84
C ARG A 13 7.84 -13.57 -13.05
N SER A 14 6.83 -12.98 -12.43
CA SER A 14 5.85 -13.69 -11.62
C SER A 14 4.68 -14.27 -12.44
N ALA A 15 4.46 -13.77 -13.67
CA ALA A 15 3.47 -14.28 -14.63
C ALA A 15 3.97 -15.43 -15.52
N LEU A 16 5.24 -15.83 -15.39
CA LEU A 16 5.86 -16.96 -16.08
C LEU A 16 6.26 -17.97 -14.99
N PRO A 17 5.54 -19.08 -14.66
CA PRO A 17 4.53 -19.84 -15.39
C PRO A 17 3.23 -20.20 -14.60
N ASP A 18 2.24 -20.75 -15.32
CA ASP A 18 1.04 -21.50 -14.88
C ASP A 18 0.05 -20.88 -13.87
N ALA A 19 -1.07 -20.36 -14.40
CA ALA A 19 -2.35 -20.44 -13.70
C ALA A 19 -3.53 -20.61 -14.69
N PRO A 20 -4.29 -21.72 -14.62
CA PRO A 20 -5.53 -21.86 -15.37
C PRO A 20 -6.60 -20.95 -14.76
N LEU A 21 -6.92 -19.85 -15.44
CA LEU A 21 -8.03 -18.97 -15.08
C LEU A 21 -9.36 -19.53 -15.59
N SER A 22 -10.05 -20.38 -14.82
CA SER A 22 -11.48 -20.61 -15.05
C SER A 22 -12.22 -21.20 -13.83
N ARG A 23 -12.78 -20.33 -12.97
CA ARG A 23 -13.92 -20.65 -12.08
C ARG A 23 -15.25 -20.07 -12.57
N ARG A 24 -15.30 -19.50 -13.79
CA ARG A 24 -16.53 -18.87 -14.32
C ARG A 24 -17.64 -19.89 -14.61
N GLY A 25 -17.29 -21.12 -14.98
CA GLY A 25 -18.25 -22.19 -15.28
C GLY A 25 -19.17 -22.51 -14.10
N GLU A 26 -18.62 -22.79 -12.92
CA GLU A 26 -19.40 -23.25 -11.75
C GLU A 26 -20.50 -22.28 -11.30
N ALA A 27 -20.23 -20.97 -11.34
CA ALA A 27 -21.19 -19.97 -10.91
C ALA A 27 -22.34 -19.77 -11.92
N ASP A 28 -22.03 -19.76 -13.22
CA ASP A 28 -23.03 -19.62 -14.27
C ASP A 28 -23.89 -20.91 -14.36
N ASP A 29 -23.29 -22.09 -14.18
CA ASP A 29 -23.99 -23.38 -14.11
C ASP A 29 -24.97 -23.46 -12.91
N TYR A 30 -24.55 -22.98 -11.73
CA TYR A 30 -25.42 -22.89 -10.55
C TYR A 30 -26.63 -21.96 -10.79
N LEU A 31 -26.39 -20.81 -11.43
CA LEU A 31 -27.45 -19.85 -11.74
C LEU A 31 -28.43 -20.43 -12.78
N ASP A 32 -27.93 -21.13 -13.79
CA ASP A 32 -28.76 -21.79 -14.80
C ASP A 32 -29.65 -22.88 -14.20
N ALA A 33 -29.15 -23.63 -13.21
CA ALA A 33 -29.93 -24.64 -12.49
C ALA A 33 -31.02 -24.06 -11.57
N HIS A 34 -30.82 -22.86 -11.02
CA HIS A 34 -31.71 -22.30 -9.98
C HIS A 34 -32.57 -21.10 -10.43
N LEU A 35 -32.29 -20.48 -11.60
CA LEU A 35 -33.01 -19.32 -12.11
C LEU A 35 -33.72 -19.61 -13.44
N GLY A 36 -35.06 -19.67 -13.39
CA GLY A 36 -35.92 -19.76 -14.56
C GLY A 36 -36.76 -18.50 -14.82
N GLY A 37 -37.26 -18.38 -16.06
CA GLY A 37 -38.34 -17.46 -16.43
C GLY A 37 -38.09 -15.98 -16.09
N TRP A 38 -39.06 -15.36 -15.42
CA TRP A 38 -39.01 -13.92 -15.10
C TRP A 38 -37.90 -13.57 -14.09
N ARG A 39 -37.58 -14.48 -13.16
CA ARG A 39 -36.51 -14.27 -12.18
C ARG A 39 -35.15 -14.18 -12.86
N ARG A 40 -34.89 -15.04 -13.84
CA ARG A 40 -33.69 -14.97 -14.69
C ARG A 40 -33.61 -13.65 -15.45
N ARG A 41 -34.72 -13.19 -16.04
CA ARG A 41 -34.77 -11.94 -16.81
C ARG A 41 -34.51 -10.70 -15.93
N LEU A 42 -35.02 -10.70 -14.70
CA LEU A 42 -34.73 -9.66 -13.70
C LEU A 42 -33.26 -9.71 -13.25
N TYR A 43 -32.74 -10.91 -12.95
CA TYR A 43 -31.34 -11.13 -12.58
C TYR A 43 -30.39 -10.61 -13.66
N GLU A 44 -30.60 -10.99 -14.92
CA GLU A 44 -29.73 -10.55 -16.02
C GLU A 44 -29.74 -9.04 -16.23
N ARG A 45 -30.91 -8.40 -16.05
CA ARG A 45 -31.02 -6.94 -16.11
C ARG A 45 -30.21 -6.27 -14.99
N LEU A 46 -30.26 -6.82 -13.78
CA LEU A 46 -29.47 -6.34 -12.65
C LEU A 46 -27.98 -6.63 -12.85
N ARG A 47 -27.59 -7.83 -13.27
CA ARG A 47 -26.20 -8.23 -13.61
C ARG A 47 -25.61 -7.26 -14.62
N SER A 48 -26.29 -7.03 -15.75
CA SER A 48 -25.86 -6.07 -16.78
C SER A 48 -25.71 -4.64 -16.24
N LYS A 49 -26.63 -4.18 -15.38
CA LYS A 49 -26.51 -2.86 -14.74
C LYS A 49 -25.30 -2.80 -13.79
N THR A 50 -25.11 -3.81 -12.96
CA THR A 50 -24.01 -3.91 -11.99
C THR A 50 -22.65 -4.00 -12.68
N SER A 51 -22.51 -4.85 -13.70
CA SER A 51 -21.28 -4.98 -14.49
C SER A 51 -20.90 -3.66 -15.17
N ARG A 52 -21.87 -2.93 -15.73
CA ARG A 52 -21.63 -1.59 -16.30
C ARG A 52 -21.19 -0.58 -15.24
N SER A 53 -21.84 -0.58 -14.07
CA SER A 53 -21.46 0.30 -12.96
C SER A 53 -20.04 0.01 -12.45
N LEU A 54 -19.66 -1.27 -12.35
CA LEU A 54 -18.30 -1.67 -11.98
C LEU A 54 -17.27 -1.20 -13.01
N ALA A 55 -17.56 -1.37 -14.30
CA ALA A 55 -16.71 -0.86 -15.39
C ALA A 55 -16.57 0.66 -15.35
N ASN A 56 -17.64 1.40 -15.05
CA ASN A 56 -17.59 2.86 -14.91
C ASN A 56 -16.76 3.30 -13.70
N ARG A 57 -16.91 2.62 -12.56
CA ARG A 57 -16.08 2.87 -11.37
C ARG A 57 -14.59 2.68 -11.67
N GLU A 58 -14.25 1.65 -12.43
CA GLU A 58 -12.86 1.38 -12.80
C GLU A 58 -12.34 2.41 -13.81
N ARG A 59 -13.15 2.78 -14.82
CA ARG A 59 -12.82 3.86 -15.76
C ARG A 59 -12.58 5.19 -15.05
N LEU A 60 -13.40 5.56 -14.06
CA LEU A 60 -13.22 6.78 -13.29
C LEU A 60 -11.86 6.78 -12.57
N ARG A 61 -11.49 5.67 -11.93
CA ARG A 61 -10.18 5.52 -11.29
C ARG A 61 -9.04 5.66 -12.30
N PHE A 62 -9.15 4.99 -13.44
CA PHE A 62 -8.15 5.06 -14.50
C PHE A 62 -7.99 6.48 -15.06
N CYS A 63 -9.09 7.15 -15.40
CA CYS A 63 -9.08 8.53 -15.89
C CYS A 63 -8.46 9.48 -14.87
N ARG A 64 -8.80 9.31 -13.58
CA ARG A 64 -8.21 10.10 -12.49
C ARG A 64 -6.70 9.89 -12.38
N THR A 65 -6.23 8.64 -12.39
CA THR A 65 -4.79 8.34 -12.37
C THR A 65 -4.06 8.91 -13.58
N ARG A 66 -4.67 8.84 -14.78
CA ARG A 66 -4.12 9.47 -16.00
C ARG A 66 -4.04 10.99 -15.88
N ALA A 67 -5.06 11.64 -15.31
CA ALA A 67 -5.04 13.08 -15.06
C ALA A 67 -3.90 13.47 -14.10
N PHE A 68 -3.75 12.76 -12.97
CA PHE A 68 -2.61 12.97 -12.07
C PHE A 68 -1.26 12.72 -12.74
N GLY A 69 -1.15 11.71 -13.59
CA GLY A 69 0.06 11.47 -14.38
C GLY A 69 0.40 12.63 -15.33
N MET A 70 -0.60 13.27 -15.93
CA MET A 70 -0.38 14.48 -16.73
C MET A 70 0.11 15.64 -15.87
N VAL A 71 -0.55 15.92 -14.75
CA VAL A 71 -0.15 16.99 -13.82
C VAL A 71 1.26 16.76 -13.29
N LYS A 72 1.60 15.52 -12.90
CA LYS A 72 2.94 15.15 -12.41
C LYS A 72 4.01 15.42 -13.47
N ARG A 73 3.75 15.14 -14.75
CA ARG A 73 4.68 15.47 -15.84
C ARG A 73 4.90 16.97 -15.98
N MET A 74 3.83 17.77 -15.86
CA MET A 74 3.92 19.23 -15.88
C MET A 74 4.75 19.73 -14.69
N LEU A 75 4.45 19.28 -13.46
CA LEU A 75 5.19 19.64 -12.26
C LEU A 75 6.68 19.30 -12.37
N ARG A 76 7.04 18.15 -12.93
CA ARG A 76 8.45 17.79 -13.18
C ARG A 76 9.14 18.65 -14.23
N ALA A 77 8.40 19.10 -15.25
CA ALA A 77 8.95 20.04 -16.22
C ALA A 77 9.24 21.38 -15.54
N LEU A 78 8.30 21.88 -14.72
CA LEU A 78 8.49 23.08 -13.92
C LEU A 78 9.64 22.92 -12.90
N GLY A 79 9.75 21.78 -12.22
CA GLY A 79 10.84 21.50 -11.30
C GLY A 79 12.21 21.55 -11.97
N ARG A 80 12.34 20.97 -13.18
CA ARG A 80 13.59 21.05 -13.96
C ARG A 80 13.92 22.47 -14.40
N ASP A 81 12.91 23.25 -14.79
CA ASP A 81 13.08 24.68 -15.13
C ASP A 81 13.52 25.50 -13.90
N LEU A 82 12.93 25.27 -12.73
CA LEU A 82 13.33 25.93 -11.48
C LEU A 82 14.76 25.57 -11.04
N VAL A 83 15.20 24.33 -11.24
CA VAL A 83 16.60 23.93 -11.03
C VAL A 83 17.52 24.66 -12.02
N ALA A 84 17.15 24.74 -13.30
CA ALA A 84 17.93 25.48 -14.30
C ALA A 84 18.05 26.98 -13.98
N ARG A 85 17.05 27.56 -13.31
CA ARG A 85 17.06 28.93 -12.78
C ARG A 85 17.79 29.06 -11.44
N GLY A 86 18.33 27.99 -10.88
CA GLY A 86 19.03 27.97 -9.60
C GLY A 86 18.13 28.09 -8.36
N LEU A 87 16.81 28.10 -8.53
CA LEU A 87 15.81 28.28 -7.46
C LEU A 87 15.60 27.00 -6.63
N LEU A 88 15.81 25.83 -7.21
CA LEU A 88 15.77 24.53 -6.54
C LEU A 88 17.11 23.80 -6.71
N GLU A 89 17.42 22.86 -5.81
CA GLU A 89 18.61 22.02 -5.92
C GLU A 89 18.35 20.79 -6.79
N GLN A 90 17.20 20.15 -6.59
CA GLN A 90 16.77 18.96 -7.33
C GLN A 90 15.36 19.16 -7.90
N PHE A 91 15.03 18.46 -9.00
CA PHE A 91 13.73 18.69 -9.64
C PHE A 91 12.58 18.15 -8.79
N GLU A 92 12.84 17.14 -7.95
CA GLU A 92 11.90 16.55 -7.01
C GLU A 92 11.48 17.52 -5.90
N ASP A 93 12.28 18.55 -5.63
CA ASP A 93 11.99 19.57 -4.63
C ASP A 93 10.69 20.32 -4.93
N VAL A 94 10.25 20.32 -6.19
CA VAL A 94 8.96 20.87 -6.62
C VAL A 94 7.77 20.23 -5.87
N PHE A 95 7.90 18.98 -5.40
CA PHE A 95 6.84 18.29 -4.65
C PHE A 95 6.72 18.76 -3.20
N TYR A 96 7.67 19.57 -2.73
CA TYR A 96 7.61 20.23 -1.43
C TYR A 96 7.02 21.64 -1.51
N LEU A 97 6.65 22.13 -2.70
CA LEU A 97 6.03 23.44 -2.88
C LEU A 97 4.51 23.35 -3.01
N ARG A 98 3.81 24.35 -2.51
CA ARG A 98 2.37 24.53 -2.72
C ARG A 98 2.11 25.13 -4.10
N LEU A 99 0.88 25.00 -4.59
CA LEU A 99 0.53 25.47 -5.94
C LEU A 99 0.63 26.99 -6.10
N ASP A 100 0.29 27.74 -5.05
CA ASP A 100 0.42 29.20 -4.96
C ASP A 100 1.89 29.63 -4.97
N GLU A 101 2.74 28.98 -4.19
CA GLU A 101 4.19 29.23 -4.17
C GLU A 101 4.83 28.91 -5.53
N LEU A 102 4.42 27.80 -6.15
CA LEU A 102 4.89 27.42 -7.48
C LEU A 102 4.45 28.44 -8.53
N ARG A 103 3.22 28.96 -8.47
CA ARG A 103 2.72 30.01 -9.37
C ARG A 103 3.44 31.34 -9.16
N GLY A 104 3.71 31.71 -7.91
CA GLY A 104 4.46 32.93 -7.57
C GLY A 104 5.84 33.00 -8.24
N CYS A 105 6.47 31.85 -8.49
CA CYS A 105 7.75 31.76 -9.22
C CYS A 105 7.65 32.20 -10.70
N TYR A 106 6.46 32.21 -11.30
CA TYR A 106 6.24 32.53 -12.72
C TYR A 106 5.45 33.82 -12.93
N ASP A 107 4.59 34.21 -11.98
CA ASP A 107 3.72 35.38 -12.09
C ASP A 107 4.41 36.71 -11.71
N GLY A 108 5.72 36.68 -11.39
CA GLY A 108 6.53 37.87 -11.12
C GLY A 108 6.30 38.53 -9.74
N GLY A 109 5.50 37.91 -8.86
CA GLY A 109 5.22 38.39 -7.52
C GLY A 109 6.02 37.63 -6.45
N GLY A 110 7.26 38.05 -6.19
CA GLY A 110 8.04 37.51 -5.08
C GLY A 110 9.52 37.86 -5.11
N THR A 111 9.86 39.06 -4.64
CA THR A 111 11.19 39.48 -4.15
C THR A 111 11.77 38.45 -3.16
N ASP A 112 13.10 38.22 -3.23
CA ASP A 112 13.91 37.30 -2.39
C ASP A 112 13.76 35.77 -2.62
N THR A 113 13.59 35.36 -3.87
CA THR A 113 13.02 34.06 -4.24
C THR A 113 13.97 32.85 -4.14
N GLN A 114 15.29 32.99 -4.33
CA GLN A 114 16.18 31.81 -4.40
C GLN A 114 16.52 31.20 -3.03
N ALA A 115 17.03 32.01 -2.10
CA ALA A 115 17.37 31.53 -0.75
C ALA A 115 16.10 31.11 0.00
N SER A 116 15.02 31.88 -0.14
CA SER A 116 13.73 31.60 0.50
C SER A 116 13.13 30.25 0.07
N LEU A 117 13.20 29.87 -1.21
CA LEU A 117 12.62 28.61 -1.69
C LEU A 117 13.43 27.39 -1.25
N LYS A 118 14.76 27.44 -1.30
CA LYS A 118 15.60 26.32 -0.85
C LYS A 118 15.44 26.08 0.65
N ASP A 119 15.43 27.15 1.44
CA ASP A 119 15.20 27.08 2.88
C ASP A 119 13.81 26.52 3.22
N LEU A 120 12.78 26.93 2.46
CA LEU A 120 11.42 26.41 2.61
C LEU A 120 11.34 24.91 2.31
N VAL A 121 11.96 24.47 1.22
CA VAL A 121 12.03 23.04 0.85
C VAL A 121 12.78 22.26 1.93
N ALA A 122 13.92 22.74 2.40
CA ALA A 122 14.71 22.10 3.45
C ALA A 122 13.89 21.95 4.74
N ALA A 123 13.19 23.00 5.16
CA ALA A 123 12.31 22.97 6.33
C ALA A 123 11.19 21.93 6.18
N ARG A 124 10.58 21.81 4.99
CA ARG A 124 9.52 20.82 4.72
C ARG A 124 10.03 19.39 4.60
N LYS A 125 11.23 19.18 4.06
CA LYS A 125 11.91 17.88 4.10
C LYS A 125 12.12 17.43 5.54
N ALA A 126 12.64 18.31 6.40
CA ALA A 126 12.84 18.02 7.82
C ALA A 126 11.51 17.74 8.55
N GLN A 127 10.46 18.52 8.27
CA GLN A 127 9.12 18.29 8.81
C GLN A 127 8.57 16.92 8.38
N ARG A 128 8.67 16.59 7.09
CA ARG A 128 8.18 15.31 6.54
C ARG A 128 8.86 14.10 7.19
N VAL A 129 10.15 14.21 7.51
CA VAL A 129 10.90 13.17 8.24
C VAL A 129 10.35 13.02 9.65
N ARG A 130 10.18 14.10 10.41
CA ARG A 130 9.55 14.04 11.74
C ARG A 130 8.15 13.43 11.69
N ASP A 131 7.31 13.88 10.77
CA ASP A 131 5.93 13.39 10.64
C ASP A 131 5.88 11.91 10.24
N SER A 132 6.87 11.42 9.48
CA SER A 132 6.94 9.99 9.11
C SER A 132 7.18 9.04 10.29
N GLN A 133 7.66 9.57 11.42
CA GLN A 133 7.87 8.77 12.64
C GLN A 133 6.59 8.62 13.47
N LEU A 134 5.54 9.38 13.16
CA LEU A 134 4.28 9.37 13.88
C LEU A 134 3.25 8.52 13.14
N VAL A 135 2.43 7.81 13.92
CA VAL A 135 1.27 7.09 13.39
C VAL A 135 0.00 7.86 13.69
N ALA A 136 -0.76 8.15 12.63
CA ALA A 136 -2.02 8.86 12.74
C ALA A 136 -3.11 7.98 13.40
N PRO A 137 -3.91 8.53 14.32
CA PRO A 137 -5.10 7.87 14.85
C PRO A 137 -6.18 7.78 13.77
N SER A 138 -7.15 6.88 13.97
CA SER A 138 -8.26 6.68 13.01
C SER A 138 -9.18 7.90 12.85
N ARG A 139 -9.24 8.74 13.89
CA ARG A 139 -10.01 9.97 13.96
C ARG A 139 -9.22 10.91 14.87
N PHE A 140 -9.09 12.14 14.46
CA PHE A 140 -8.50 13.22 15.25
C PHE A 140 -9.19 14.53 14.88
N VAL A 141 -9.07 15.51 15.74
CA VAL A 141 -9.57 16.87 15.52
C VAL A 141 -8.39 17.82 15.61
N THR A 142 -8.27 18.68 14.61
CA THR A 142 -7.27 19.73 14.57
C THR A 142 -7.96 21.09 14.59
N SER A 143 -7.43 22.02 15.38
CA SER A 143 -7.84 23.43 15.36
C SER A 143 -6.63 24.29 15.03
N GLY A 144 -6.80 25.29 14.16
CA GLY A 144 -5.74 26.21 13.78
C GLY A 144 -4.75 25.67 12.72
N PRO A 145 -3.74 26.49 12.37
CA PRO A 145 -2.84 26.22 11.23
C PRO A 145 -1.58 25.42 11.59
N THR A 146 -1.24 25.29 12.87
CA THR A 146 0.00 24.68 13.36
C THR A 146 -0.29 23.71 14.50
N PHE A 147 0.43 22.59 14.53
CA PHE A 147 0.27 21.56 15.54
C PHE A 147 1.61 21.32 16.24
N SER A 148 1.64 21.57 17.54
CA SER A 148 2.75 21.20 18.39
C SER A 148 2.79 19.68 18.60
N PRO A 149 3.95 19.10 18.94
CA PRO A 149 4.04 17.68 19.31
C PRO A 149 3.09 17.29 20.44
N ALA A 150 2.82 18.20 21.38
CA ALA A 150 1.90 17.97 22.49
C ALA A 150 0.44 17.84 21.99
N GLU A 151 -0.02 18.75 21.12
CA GLU A 151 -1.36 18.68 20.54
C GLU A 151 -1.54 17.42 19.67
N LEU A 152 -0.52 17.02 18.92
CA LEU A 152 -0.56 15.77 18.16
C LEU A 152 -0.67 14.56 19.11
N ALA A 153 0.11 14.53 20.20
CA ALA A 153 0.04 13.47 21.19
C ALA A 153 -1.34 13.41 21.89
N GLU A 154 -1.93 14.55 22.23
CA GLU A 154 -3.29 14.65 22.78
C GLU A 154 -4.35 14.10 21.82
N GLN A 155 -4.15 14.31 20.51
CA GLN A 155 -5.02 13.74 19.49
C GLN A 155 -4.77 12.25 19.24
N GLY A 156 -3.77 11.64 19.90
CA GLY A 156 -3.46 10.21 19.80
C GLY A 156 -2.46 9.87 18.70
N TRP A 157 -1.68 10.84 18.21
CA TRP A 157 -0.51 10.55 17.38
C TRP A 157 0.61 10.04 18.26
N VAL A 158 1.11 8.84 17.95
CA VAL A 158 2.16 8.19 18.73
C VAL A 158 3.36 7.85 17.84
N PRO A 159 4.60 7.89 18.38
CA PRO A 159 5.76 7.37 17.67
C PRO A 159 5.56 5.89 17.32
N PHE A 160 5.96 5.47 16.11
CA PHE A 160 5.88 4.07 15.70
C PHE A 160 6.59 3.12 16.68
N THR A 161 7.74 3.55 17.23
CA THR A 161 8.54 2.79 18.19
C THR A 161 7.87 2.56 19.55
N ALA A 162 6.85 3.35 19.90
CA ALA A 162 6.13 3.20 21.16
C ALA A 162 5.13 2.03 21.14
N THR A 163 4.88 1.41 19.99
CA THR A 163 4.01 0.22 19.91
C THR A 163 4.84 -1.05 20.09
N GLU A 164 4.61 -1.76 21.20
CA GLU A 164 5.23 -3.06 21.45
C GLU A 164 4.78 -4.09 20.41
N ALA A 165 5.68 -5.00 20.04
CA ALA A 165 5.33 -6.10 19.16
C ALA A 165 4.40 -7.06 19.89
N ALA A 166 3.48 -7.67 19.15
CA ALA A 166 2.61 -8.71 19.68
C ALA A 166 3.43 -9.92 20.16
N GLN A 167 3.04 -10.47 21.31
CA GLN A 167 3.68 -11.66 21.88
C GLN A 167 3.21 -12.93 21.17
N ALA A 168 3.99 -14.00 21.29
CA ALA A 168 3.60 -15.32 20.81
C ALA A 168 2.23 -15.74 21.40
N GLY A 169 1.37 -16.29 20.55
CA GLY A 169 0.00 -16.65 20.90
C GLY A 169 -1.01 -15.50 20.72
N THR A 170 -0.58 -14.28 20.40
CA THR A 170 -1.50 -13.17 20.09
C THR A 170 -2.27 -13.49 18.81
N VAL A 171 -3.60 -13.41 18.87
CA VAL A 171 -4.48 -13.55 17.71
C VAL A 171 -5.08 -12.19 17.36
N LEU A 172 -4.77 -11.69 16.18
CA LEU A 172 -5.32 -10.46 15.62
C LEU A 172 -6.49 -10.81 14.70
N ALA A 173 -7.65 -10.21 14.97
CA ALA A 173 -8.84 -10.39 14.16
C ALA A 173 -8.91 -9.37 13.02
N GLY A 174 -9.37 -9.82 11.86
CA GLY A 174 -9.71 -9.00 10.71
C GLY A 174 -10.95 -9.55 10.00
N THR A 175 -11.07 -9.19 8.73
CA THR A 175 -12.13 -9.64 7.84
C THR A 175 -11.56 -10.63 6.83
N PRO A 176 -12.16 -11.82 6.68
CA PRO A 176 -11.74 -12.79 5.67
C PRO A 176 -11.94 -12.23 4.26
N SER A 177 -10.98 -12.46 3.37
CA SER A 177 -11.04 -11.99 1.98
C SER A 177 -10.74 -13.08 0.97
N ALA A 178 -9.73 -13.90 1.24
CA ALA A 178 -9.38 -15.07 0.43
C ALA A 178 -9.01 -16.22 1.35
N SER A 179 -9.67 -17.36 1.17
CA SER A 179 -9.53 -18.56 2.02
C SER A 179 -8.15 -19.19 1.91
N GLY A 180 -7.75 -19.89 2.97
CA GLY A 180 -6.51 -20.68 3.03
C GLY A 180 -5.78 -20.41 4.35
N VAL A 181 -4.98 -21.39 4.78
CA VAL A 181 -4.18 -21.28 6.01
C VAL A 181 -2.71 -21.37 5.63
N VAL A 182 -1.93 -20.35 5.99
CA VAL A 182 -0.51 -20.26 5.66
C VAL A 182 0.27 -19.79 6.87
N THR A 183 1.39 -20.45 7.14
CA THR A 183 2.38 -20.04 8.12
C THR A 183 3.64 -19.56 7.40
N GLY A 184 4.27 -18.50 7.89
CA GLY A 184 5.52 -18.00 7.33
C GLY A 184 6.03 -16.74 8.00
N ARG A 185 7.16 -16.24 7.51
CA ARG A 185 7.73 -14.98 8.00
C ARG A 185 6.92 -13.79 7.47
N ALA A 186 6.59 -12.89 8.38
CA ALA A 186 5.98 -11.61 8.08
C ALA A 186 7.00 -10.70 7.37
N VAL A 187 6.55 -10.00 6.34
CA VAL A 187 7.30 -8.95 5.65
C VAL A 187 6.45 -7.69 5.67
N VAL A 188 6.74 -6.81 6.62
CA VAL A 188 6.02 -5.55 6.79
C VAL A 188 6.61 -4.53 5.83
N VAL A 189 5.83 -4.11 4.83
CA VAL A 189 6.31 -3.18 3.79
C VAL A 189 5.25 -2.12 3.46
N ASP A 190 5.74 -0.90 3.19
CA ASP A 190 4.90 0.22 2.75
C ASP A 190 4.75 0.28 1.23
N GLU A 191 5.75 -0.21 0.49
CA GLU A 191 5.77 -0.22 -0.97
C GLU A 191 6.03 -1.63 -1.51
N PRO A 192 5.46 -1.99 -2.68
CA PRO A 192 5.58 -3.33 -3.25
C PRO A 192 6.94 -3.60 -3.94
N ARG A 193 8.04 -3.02 -3.45
CA ARG A 193 9.38 -3.15 -4.05
C ARG A 193 10.15 -4.30 -3.40
N ASP A 194 10.80 -5.11 -4.22
CA ASP A 194 11.76 -6.17 -3.81
C ASP A 194 11.25 -7.14 -2.73
N VAL A 195 9.97 -7.50 -2.78
CA VAL A 195 9.39 -8.47 -1.84
C VAL A 195 9.76 -9.90 -2.25
N ALA A 196 10.78 -10.44 -1.60
CA ALA A 196 11.23 -11.82 -1.74
C ALA A 196 10.41 -12.77 -0.86
N GLY A 197 9.16 -13.04 -1.25
CA GLY A 197 8.36 -14.09 -0.61
C GLY A 197 7.82 -13.76 0.79
N GLY A 198 7.19 -14.76 1.42
CA GLY A 198 6.62 -14.65 2.77
C GLY A 198 5.23 -14.04 2.83
N ILE A 199 4.79 -13.70 4.04
CA ILE A 199 3.47 -13.13 4.31
C ILE A 199 3.59 -11.62 4.29
N LEU A 200 3.02 -10.99 3.26
CA LEU A 200 3.09 -9.54 3.10
C LEU A 200 2.12 -8.86 4.05
N VAL A 201 2.63 -7.93 4.86
CA VAL A 201 1.85 -7.15 5.82
C VAL A 201 1.94 -5.68 5.44
N ALA A 202 0.80 -5.05 5.16
CA ALA A 202 0.73 -3.71 4.60
C ALA A 202 -0.26 -2.83 5.35
N TYR A 203 0.05 -1.53 5.50
CA TYR A 203 -0.91 -0.60 6.07
C TYR A 203 -2.08 -0.37 5.09
N ARG A 204 -1.76 -0.14 3.81
CA ARG A 204 -2.71 0.01 2.70
C ARG A 204 -2.09 -0.59 1.44
N THR A 205 -2.93 -1.06 0.54
CA THR A 205 -2.49 -1.52 -0.78
C THR A 205 -3.00 -0.59 -1.88
N ASP A 206 -2.20 -0.46 -2.93
CA ASP A 206 -2.52 0.24 -4.17
C ASP A 206 -2.35 -0.72 -5.37
N PRO A 207 -2.75 -0.34 -6.59
CA PRO A 207 -2.67 -1.23 -7.75
C PRO A 207 -1.27 -1.80 -8.06
N GLY A 208 -0.18 -1.16 -7.60
CA GLY A 208 1.18 -1.67 -7.77
C GLY A 208 1.45 -2.97 -7.00
N TRP A 209 0.69 -3.25 -5.95
CA TRP A 209 0.81 -4.49 -5.15
C TRP A 209 0.44 -5.75 -5.91
N VAL A 210 -0.32 -5.63 -7.00
CA VAL A 210 -0.67 -6.76 -7.87
C VAL A 210 0.58 -7.48 -8.36
N ALA A 211 1.68 -6.77 -8.57
CA ALA A 211 2.97 -7.32 -8.98
C ALA A 211 3.60 -8.26 -7.96
N ALA A 212 3.39 -7.96 -6.68
CA ALA A 212 3.97 -8.67 -5.55
C ALA A 212 3.18 -9.92 -5.16
N LEU A 213 1.90 -10.01 -5.55
CA LEU A 213 1.01 -11.08 -5.13
C LEU A 213 1.51 -12.49 -5.51
N PRO A 214 2.04 -12.75 -6.72
CA PRO A 214 2.39 -14.13 -7.04
C PRO A 214 3.66 -14.62 -6.33
N SER A 215 4.46 -13.72 -5.75
CA SER A 215 5.55 -14.11 -4.83
C SER A 215 5.08 -14.25 -3.38
N ALA A 216 3.93 -13.70 -3.01
CA ALA A 216 3.45 -13.70 -1.63
C ALA A 216 2.80 -15.05 -1.25
N SER A 217 3.11 -15.56 -0.06
CA SER A 217 2.43 -16.75 0.48
C SER A 217 1.07 -16.41 1.10
N ALA A 218 0.91 -15.19 1.64
CA ALA A 218 -0.35 -14.62 2.07
C ALA A 218 -0.26 -13.09 2.11
N LEU A 219 -1.42 -12.43 2.22
CA LEU A 219 -1.54 -10.98 2.30
C LEU A 219 -2.36 -10.53 3.53
N VAL A 220 -1.81 -9.57 4.27
CA VAL A 220 -2.48 -8.95 5.41
C VAL A 220 -2.52 -7.44 5.23
N ILE A 221 -3.71 -6.85 5.38
CA ILE A 221 -3.91 -5.41 5.16
C ILE A 221 -4.58 -4.78 6.37
N GLU A 222 -3.97 -3.74 6.96
CA GLU A 222 -4.56 -3.00 8.07
C GLU A 222 -5.78 -2.19 7.64
N ARG A 223 -5.64 -1.39 6.57
CA ARG A 223 -6.70 -0.54 6.02
C ARG A 223 -7.06 -1.00 4.62
N GLY A 224 -8.07 -1.85 4.55
CA GLY A 224 -8.60 -2.40 3.31
C GLY A 224 -10.07 -2.79 3.43
N SER A 225 -10.57 -3.48 2.41
CA SER A 225 -11.89 -4.12 2.41
C SER A 225 -11.81 -5.32 1.46
N PRO A 226 -12.59 -6.39 1.66
CA PRO A 226 -12.60 -7.55 0.75
C PRO A 226 -13.02 -7.19 -0.70
N LEU A 227 -13.56 -5.99 -0.91
CA LEU A 227 -13.99 -5.46 -2.21
C LEU A 227 -12.94 -4.54 -2.85
N THR A 228 -11.75 -4.40 -2.27
CA THR A 228 -10.66 -3.65 -2.91
C THR A 228 -10.05 -4.46 -4.05
N HIS A 229 -9.45 -3.76 -5.02
CA HIS A 229 -8.91 -4.38 -6.23
C HIS A 229 -7.85 -5.43 -5.92
N VAL A 230 -6.91 -5.10 -5.03
CA VAL A 230 -5.85 -6.02 -4.61
C VAL A 230 -6.41 -7.23 -3.86
N ALA A 231 -7.42 -7.04 -3.01
CA ALA A 231 -8.07 -8.14 -2.30
C ALA A 231 -8.83 -9.10 -3.24
N ILE A 232 -9.47 -8.56 -4.29
CA ILE A 232 -10.12 -9.36 -5.34
C ILE A 232 -9.07 -10.16 -6.12
N ILE A 233 -7.98 -9.52 -6.55
CA ILE A 233 -6.94 -10.20 -7.32
C ILE A 233 -6.24 -11.26 -6.48
N ALA A 234 -5.93 -10.98 -5.20
CA ALA A 234 -5.34 -11.98 -4.30
C ALA A 234 -6.24 -13.22 -4.21
N ARG A 235 -7.55 -13.04 -4.10
CA ARG A 235 -8.53 -14.15 -4.14
C ARG A 235 -8.54 -14.89 -5.47
N GLU A 236 -8.46 -14.18 -6.59
CA GLU A 236 -8.40 -14.78 -7.94
C GLU A 236 -7.11 -15.59 -8.16
N LEU A 237 -6.01 -15.16 -7.54
CA LEU A 237 -4.72 -15.86 -7.53
C LEU A 237 -4.62 -16.94 -6.45
N GLY A 238 -5.65 -17.11 -5.62
CA GLY A 238 -5.64 -18.08 -4.53
C GLY A 238 -4.70 -17.75 -3.37
N VAL A 239 -4.23 -16.50 -3.27
CA VAL A 239 -3.38 -16.02 -2.18
C VAL A 239 -4.25 -15.76 -0.94
N PRO A 240 -4.07 -16.49 0.17
CA PRO A 240 -4.84 -16.29 1.40
C PRO A 240 -4.71 -14.85 1.89
N THR A 241 -5.84 -14.23 2.22
CA THR A 241 -5.89 -12.79 2.49
C THR A 241 -6.81 -12.45 3.64
N VAL A 242 -6.30 -11.69 4.60
CA VAL A 242 -7.07 -11.07 5.69
C VAL A 242 -6.91 -9.56 5.62
N VAL A 243 -8.02 -8.83 5.67
CA VAL A 243 -8.02 -7.37 5.59
C VAL A 243 -8.63 -6.76 6.85
N GLN A 244 -8.44 -5.47 7.09
CA GLN A 244 -8.96 -4.80 8.28
C GLN A 244 -8.42 -5.36 9.60
N VAL A 245 -7.19 -5.86 9.60
CA VAL A 245 -6.51 -6.31 10.83
C VAL A 245 -5.96 -5.08 11.55
N LYS A 246 -6.63 -4.65 12.61
CA LYS A 246 -6.30 -3.43 13.32
C LYS A 246 -4.87 -3.45 13.86
N ASP A 247 -4.13 -2.36 13.65
CA ASP A 247 -2.77 -2.12 14.16
C ASP A 247 -1.73 -3.19 13.74
N VAL A 248 -2.02 -4.02 12.73
CA VAL A 248 -1.17 -5.16 12.37
C VAL A 248 0.23 -4.75 11.94
N THR A 249 0.41 -3.61 11.25
CA THR A 249 1.74 -3.14 10.86
C THR A 249 2.56 -2.60 12.03
N LYS A 250 1.91 -2.37 13.18
CA LYS A 250 2.57 -1.94 14.43
C LYS A 250 2.93 -3.14 15.30
N LEU A 251 2.01 -4.11 15.37
CA LEU A 251 2.10 -5.28 16.24
C LEU A 251 2.96 -6.40 15.63
N VAL A 252 2.90 -6.56 14.31
CA VAL A 252 3.73 -7.52 13.57
C VAL A 252 4.93 -6.77 13.01
N ARG A 253 6.12 -7.36 13.15
CA ARG A 253 7.38 -6.84 12.60
C ARG A 253 7.94 -7.81 11.57
N THR A 254 8.70 -7.27 10.62
CA THR A 254 9.39 -8.08 9.61
C THR A 254 10.26 -9.14 10.28
N GLY A 255 10.16 -10.38 9.79
CA GLY A 255 10.89 -11.54 10.31
C GLY A 255 10.11 -12.36 11.35
N MET A 256 9.07 -11.81 11.98
CA MET A 256 8.21 -12.56 12.91
C MET A 256 7.49 -13.70 12.19
N GLU A 257 7.38 -14.84 12.86
CA GLU A 257 6.65 -15.98 12.33
C GLU A 257 5.15 -15.83 12.66
N ILE A 258 4.31 -15.84 11.63
CA ILE A 258 2.87 -15.66 11.78
C ILE A 258 2.11 -16.72 10.98
N GLN A 259 0.93 -17.08 11.46
CA GLN A 259 -0.04 -17.89 10.74
C GLN A 259 -1.24 -17.04 10.37
N ILE A 260 -1.71 -17.18 9.13
CA ILE A 260 -2.91 -16.54 8.61
C ILE A 260 -3.96 -17.61 8.39
N ASP A 261 -5.18 -17.37 8.87
CA ASP A 261 -6.37 -18.08 8.43
C ASP A 261 -7.26 -17.10 7.65
N GLY A 262 -7.22 -17.21 6.33
CA GLY A 262 -8.00 -16.38 5.41
C GLY A 262 -9.50 -16.70 5.40
N THR A 263 -9.91 -17.82 6.00
CA THR A 263 -11.32 -18.24 6.12
C THR A 263 -11.94 -17.66 7.38
N LEU A 264 -11.24 -17.78 8.51
CA LEU A 264 -11.68 -17.21 9.80
C LEU A 264 -11.38 -15.70 9.90
N GLY A 265 -10.44 -15.21 9.09
CA GLY A 265 -10.03 -13.81 9.12
C GLY A 265 -9.10 -13.50 10.29
N THR A 266 -8.18 -14.41 10.64
CA THR A 266 -7.30 -14.26 11.80
C THR A 266 -5.83 -14.30 11.43
N VAL A 267 -5.02 -13.61 12.23
CA VAL A 267 -3.54 -13.59 12.16
C VAL A 267 -3.00 -13.96 13.53
N THR A 268 -2.34 -15.10 13.64
CA THR A 268 -1.76 -15.60 14.89
C THR A 268 -0.25 -15.39 14.88
N VAL A 269 0.28 -14.73 15.91
CA VAL A 269 1.73 -14.62 16.11
C VAL A 269 2.23 -15.91 16.74
N LEU A 270 3.22 -16.55 16.11
CA LEU A 270 3.82 -17.78 16.61
C LEU A 270 5.06 -17.47 17.45
N ALA A 271 5.38 -18.37 18.38
CA ALA A 271 6.68 -18.35 19.04
C ALA A 271 7.72 -18.63 17.96
N GLY A 272 8.61 -17.65 17.70
CA GLY A 272 9.63 -17.83 16.68
C GLY A 272 10.46 -19.07 17.02
N ALA A 273 10.71 -19.91 16.04
CA ALA A 273 11.81 -20.87 16.15
C ALA A 273 13.09 -20.07 16.43
N GLU A 274 13.58 -20.11 17.67
CA GLU A 274 14.99 -19.86 17.95
C GLU A 274 15.77 -20.82 17.04
N HIS A 275 16.44 -20.31 15.99
CA HIS A 275 17.62 -20.97 15.44
C HIS A 275 18.43 -20.03 14.52
N ASP A 276 19.71 -19.96 14.88
CA ASP A 276 20.94 -19.68 14.13
C ASP A 276 21.33 -18.24 13.84
N THR A 277 21.72 -17.54 14.92
CA THR A 277 22.72 -16.46 14.91
C THR A 277 24.16 -16.99 14.61
N GLU A 278 24.35 -18.29 14.37
CA GLU A 278 25.69 -18.87 14.15
C GLU A 278 26.20 -18.77 12.69
N ALA A 279 25.34 -18.48 11.71
CA ALA A 279 25.77 -18.40 10.31
C ALA A 279 26.53 -17.10 9.96
N GLU A 280 26.47 -16.05 10.79
CA GLU A 280 27.13 -14.76 10.53
C GLU A 280 28.46 -14.58 11.28
N GLN A 281 28.76 -15.45 12.26
CA GLN A 281 30.06 -15.45 12.97
C GLN A 281 31.09 -16.41 12.36
N GLY A 282 30.67 -17.45 11.64
CA GLY A 282 31.57 -18.37 10.93
C GLY A 282 32.21 -17.82 9.65
N ALA A 283 31.67 -16.73 9.08
CA ALA A 283 32.24 -16.08 7.89
C ALA A 283 33.29 -15.00 8.23
N LYS A 284 33.40 -14.59 9.50
CA LYS A 284 34.35 -13.56 9.95
C LYS A 284 35.64 -14.11 10.57
N THR A 285 35.68 -15.39 10.92
CA THR A 285 36.88 -16.07 11.46
C THR A 285 37.68 -16.86 10.43
N ALA A 286 37.30 -16.86 9.15
CA ALA A 286 38.05 -17.50 8.07
C ALA A 286 38.95 -16.55 7.26
N HIS A 287 39.04 -15.27 7.66
CA HIS A 287 39.83 -14.25 6.96
C HIS A 287 40.71 -13.36 7.87
N GLU A 288 41.04 -13.83 9.08
CA GLU A 288 42.18 -13.33 9.86
C GLU A 288 43.25 -14.41 10.04
#